data_AF-A0AAJ4JM57-F1
#
_entry.id   AF-A0AAJ4JM57-F1
#
_cell.length_a   1.000
_cell.length_b   1.000
_cell.length_c   1.000
_cell.angle_alpha   90.00
_cell.angle_beta   90.00
_cell.angle_gamma   90.00
#
_symmetry.space_group_name_H-M   'P 1'
#
loop_
_entity.id
_entity.type
_entity.pdbx_description
1 polymer ?
#
loop_
_entity_poly.entity_id
_entity_poly.type
_entity_poly.pdbx_seq_one_letter_code
_entity_poly.pdbx_strand_id
1 'polypeptide(L)'
;MNYAEIGLTQQSLGNFITIISKNFVHEESDIPIFEEHGIKILANVKARLSPPNSVTLESPSNIAIEHLKLVFEKLEIVISVDLPHRSIDLPFLPDVSIFGDNPDIRLTMGIEEFIRPDISLAVGISSNLNDGKHNINLELIEDKFKIHSFGVPEDLGKIIEDKIGEEIKRIIPGRVDDIILDVLGNLTKILSLPIPFDNWIVNKIIDSEFIKRLAKKSITKTFKEQHIYSIPQEQPIGEGPYKRNLTVTEIPISIHDGKLIITANLSDVIV
;
A
#
# COMPACT_ATOMS: atom_id res chain seq x y z
N MET A 1 24.16 25.08 31.43
CA MET A 1 23.56 24.69 30.14
C MET A 1 22.07 24.85 30.30
N ASN A 2 21.45 25.68 29.47
CA ASN A 2 19.99 25.78 29.42
C ASN A 2 19.50 24.71 28.45
N TYR A 3 18.47 23.98 28.84
CA TYR A 3 17.83 23.01 27.96
C TYR A 3 16.32 23.14 28.06
N ALA A 4 15.64 22.86 26.94
CA ALA A 4 14.19 22.71 26.91
C ALA A 4 13.88 21.22 26.78
N GLU A 5 12.92 20.72 27.56
CA GLU A 5 12.52 19.33 27.54
C GLU A 5 11.05 19.20 27.15
N ILE A 6 10.77 18.26 26.24
CA ILE A 6 9.41 17.87 25.86
C ILE A 6 9.26 16.36 26.06
N GLY A 7 8.29 15.97 26.88
CA GLY A 7 7.94 14.58 27.11
C GLY A 7 6.69 14.18 26.33
N LEU A 8 6.80 13.17 25.45
CA LEU A 8 5.67 12.53 24.78
C LEU A 8 5.41 11.16 25.41
N THR A 9 4.22 10.97 25.97
CA THR A 9 3.84 9.67 26.56
C THR A 9 3.56 8.62 25.49
N GLN A 10 3.67 7.34 25.84
CA GLN A 10 3.21 6.25 24.97
C GLN A 10 1.75 6.43 24.52
N GLN A 11 0.88 6.96 25.39
CA GLN A 11 -0.50 7.28 25.03
C GLN A 11 -0.57 8.38 23.96
N SER A 12 0.24 9.43 24.08
CA SER A 12 0.31 10.52 23.10
C SER A 12 0.79 10.02 21.74
N LEU A 13 1.83 9.19 21.72
CA LEU A 13 2.37 8.57 20.50
C LEU A 13 1.37 7.60 19.87
N GLY A 14 0.71 6.77 20.70
CA GLY A 14 -0.34 5.86 20.25
C GLY A 14 -1.52 6.59 19.61
N ASN A 15 -1.96 7.70 20.22
CA ASN A 15 -3.00 8.56 19.65
C ASN A 15 -2.57 9.18 18.32
N PHE A 16 -1.34 9.69 18.24
CA PHE A 16 -0.80 10.28 17.02
C PHE A 16 -0.74 9.26 15.87
N ILE A 17 -0.17 8.08 16.12
CA ILE A 17 -0.10 6.98 15.14
C ILE A 17 -1.51 6.53 14.73
N THR A 18 -2.44 6.46 15.68
CA THR A 18 -3.85 6.14 15.38
C THR A 18 -4.48 7.18 14.47
N ILE A 19 -4.22 8.47 14.69
CA ILE A 19 -4.73 9.56 13.85
C ILE A 19 -4.13 9.48 12.44
N ILE A 20 -2.82 9.30 12.31
CA ILE A 20 -2.15 9.11 11.01
C ILE A 20 -2.75 7.91 10.28
N SER A 21 -2.89 6.77 10.96
CA SER A 21 -3.43 5.55 10.38
C SER A 21 -4.89 5.72 9.94
N LYS A 22 -5.73 6.40 10.74
CA LYS A 22 -7.13 6.67 10.37
C LYS A 22 -7.26 7.61 9.17
N ASN A 23 -6.34 8.57 9.03
CA ASN A 23 -6.35 9.53 7.93
C ASN A 23 -5.64 9.00 6.67
N PHE A 24 -5.02 7.84 6.75
CA PHE A 24 -4.38 7.23 5.61
C PHE A 24 -5.41 6.79 4.57
N VAL A 25 -5.22 7.29 3.35
CA VAL A 25 -5.88 6.80 2.14
C VAL A 25 -4.79 6.61 1.10
N HIS A 26 -4.66 5.40 0.58
CA HIS A 26 -3.84 5.11 -0.58
C HIS A 26 -4.74 4.82 -1.75
N GLU A 27 -4.56 5.56 -2.84
CA GLU A 27 -5.28 5.36 -4.09
C GLU A 27 -4.27 5.41 -5.24
N GLU A 28 -4.27 4.37 -6.06
CA GLU A 28 -3.40 4.25 -7.22
C GLU A 28 -4.12 3.38 -8.27
N SER A 29 -4.04 3.78 -9.54
CA SER A 29 -4.72 3.12 -10.65
C SER A 29 -3.71 2.65 -11.70
N ASP A 30 -4.12 1.67 -12.49
CA ASP A 30 -3.37 1.10 -13.60
C ASP A 30 -1.98 0.59 -13.18
N ILE A 31 -1.87 0.02 -11.97
CA ILE A 31 -0.60 -0.51 -11.46
C ILE A 31 -0.31 -1.83 -12.19
N PRO A 32 0.79 -1.93 -12.95
CA PRO A 32 1.10 -3.17 -13.67
C PRO A 32 1.49 -4.27 -12.70
N ILE A 33 0.73 -5.36 -12.71
CA ILE A 33 1.09 -6.63 -12.05
C ILE A 33 1.89 -7.49 -13.01
N PHE A 34 1.44 -7.58 -14.27
CA PHE A 34 2.04 -8.40 -15.31
C PHE A 34 1.74 -7.81 -16.70
N GLU A 35 2.72 -7.82 -17.60
CA GLU A 35 2.53 -7.38 -18.98
C GLU A 35 3.48 -8.15 -19.90
N GLU A 36 2.98 -9.18 -20.59
CA GLU A 36 3.73 -9.94 -21.58
C GLU A 36 2.79 -10.56 -22.62
N HIS A 37 3.29 -10.75 -23.86
CA HIS A 37 2.60 -11.50 -24.93
C HIS A 37 1.15 -11.06 -25.21
N GLY A 38 0.86 -9.75 -25.13
CA GLY A 38 -0.49 -9.22 -25.35
C GLY A 38 -1.43 -9.36 -24.15
N ILE A 39 -0.98 -9.95 -23.03
CA ILE A 39 -1.72 -9.98 -21.77
C ILE A 39 -1.24 -8.85 -20.88
N LYS A 40 -2.16 -8.04 -20.37
CA LYS A 40 -1.91 -7.06 -19.32
C LYS A 40 -2.79 -7.35 -18.11
N ILE A 41 -2.19 -7.44 -16.94
CA ILE A 41 -2.88 -7.51 -15.66
C ILE A 41 -2.52 -6.25 -14.89
N LEU A 42 -3.50 -5.37 -14.70
CA LEU A 42 -3.39 -4.13 -13.97
C LEU A 42 -4.19 -4.20 -12.67
N ALA A 43 -3.80 -3.41 -11.68
CA ALA A 43 -4.55 -3.23 -10.45
C ALA A 43 -4.93 -1.76 -10.22
N ASN A 44 -6.19 -1.57 -9.84
CA ASN A 44 -6.72 -0.32 -9.32
C ASN A 44 -7.00 -0.50 -7.84
N VAL A 45 -6.35 0.30 -7.01
CA VAL A 45 -6.31 0.07 -5.56
C VAL A 45 -6.75 1.32 -4.83
N LYS A 46 -7.64 1.12 -3.85
CA LYS A 46 -7.97 2.06 -2.80
C LYS A 46 -7.88 1.34 -1.47
N ALA A 47 -7.05 1.82 -0.56
CA ALA A 47 -6.81 1.19 0.73
C ALA A 47 -6.80 2.21 1.87
N ARG A 48 -7.19 1.73 3.06
CA ARG A 48 -7.12 2.44 4.33
C ARG A 48 -6.43 1.57 5.38
N LEU A 49 -5.94 2.19 6.44
CA LEU A 49 -5.40 1.48 7.59
C LEU A 49 -6.46 1.45 8.69
N SER A 50 -6.54 0.34 9.40
CA SER A 50 -7.26 0.29 10.66
C SER A 50 -6.47 1.02 11.76
N PRO A 51 -7.09 1.34 12.89
CA PRO A 51 -6.32 1.62 14.10
C PRO A 51 -5.40 0.43 14.41
N PRO A 52 -4.16 0.68 14.88
CA PRO A 52 -3.30 -0.39 15.36
C PRO A 52 -3.87 -1.03 16.63
N ASN A 53 -3.59 -2.31 16.86
CA ASN A 53 -3.99 -2.98 18.10
C ASN A 53 -3.12 -2.56 19.28
N SER A 54 -1.81 -2.40 19.05
CA SER A 54 -0.86 -1.95 20.05
C SER A 54 0.16 -0.99 19.43
N VAL A 55 0.58 -0.01 20.22
CA VAL A 55 1.70 0.88 19.93
C VAL A 55 2.57 0.91 21.17
N THR A 56 3.81 0.46 21.05
CA THR A 56 4.76 0.32 22.16
C THR A 56 6.05 1.06 21.85
N LEU A 57 6.59 1.74 22.85
CA LEU A 57 7.86 2.43 22.74
C LEU A 57 8.97 1.46 23.21
N GLU A 58 9.66 0.82 22.26
CA GLU A 58 10.64 -0.23 22.57
C GLU A 58 12.01 0.34 22.96
N SER A 59 12.42 1.43 22.32
CA SER A 59 13.74 2.05 22.51
C SER A 59 13.71 3.52 22.09
N PRO A 60 14.70 4.35 22.46
CA PRO A 60 14.65 5.79 22.25
C PRO A 60 14.41 6.23 20.80
N SER A 61 14.79 5.39 19.86
CA SER A 61 14.62 5.63 18.43
C SER A 61 13.57 4.74 17.78
N ASN A 62 12.84 3.87 18.49
CA ASN A 62 11.93 2.91 17.85
C ASN A 62 10.58 2.77 18.58
N ILE A 63 9.50 2.83 17.80
CA ILE A 63 8.13 2.51 18.18
C ILE A 63 7.73 1.23 17.43
N ALA A 64 7.26 0.20 18.14
CA ALA A 64 6.64 -0.97 17.53
C ALA A 64 5.13 -0.75 17.38
N ILE A 65 4.60 -1.15 16.23
CA ILE A 65 3.18 -1.11 15.90
C ILE A 65 2.77 -2.52 15.48
N GLU A 66 1.93 -3.15 16.29
CA GLU A 66 1.51 -4.53 16.04
C GLU A 66 0.07 -4.60 15.54
N HIS A 67 -0.16 -5.58 14.65
CA HIS A 67 -1.44 -5.92 14.06
C HIS A 67 -2.20 -4.71 13.51
N LEU A 68 -1.49 -3.90 12.73
CA LEU A 68 -2.11 -2.87 11.90
C LEU A 68 -2.77 -3.60 10.73
N LYS A 69 -4.04 -3.32 10.41
CA LYS A 69 -4.71 -3.96 9.28
C LYS A 69 -4.78 -3.01 8.10
N LEU A 70 -4.39 -3.47 6.92
CA LEU A 70 -4.66 -2.76 5.67
C LEU A 70 -5.98 -3.27 5.11
N VAL A 71 -6.94 -2.35 4.97
CA VAL A 71 -8.28 -2.64 4.45
C VAL A 71 -8.36 -2.07 3.05
N PHE A 72 -8.49 -2.95 2.06
CA PHE A 72 -8.80 -2.52 0.70
C PHE A 72 -10.29 -2.12 0.63
N GLU A 73 -10.54 -0.87 0.24
CA GLU A 73 -11.87 -0.40 -0.15
C GLU A 73 -12.15 -0.71 -1.63
N LYS A 74 -11.09 -0.80 -2.43
CA LYS A 74 -11.10 -1.26 -3.81
C LYS A 74 -9.78 -1.97 -4.09
N LEU A 75 -9.83 -3.16 -4.66
CA LEU A 75 -8.68 -3.85 -5.21
C LEU A 75 -9.17 -4.54 -6.46
N GLU A 76 -9.23 -3.77 -7.53
CA GLU A 76 -9.79 -4.20 -8.79
C GLU A 76 -8.68 -4.63 -9.73
N ILE A 77 -8.73 -5.87 -10.20
CA ILE A 77 -7.83 -6.38 -11.22
C ILE A 77 -8.48 -6.17 -12.58
N VAL A 78 -7.71 -5.60 -13.50
CA VAL A 78 -8.08 -5.43 -14.90
C VAL A 78 -7.20 -6.34 -15.73
N ILE A 79 -7.79 -7.32 -16.40
CA ILE A 79 -7.08 -8.22 -17.32
C ILE A 79 -7.48 -7.84 -18.72
N SER A 80 -6.50 -7.44 -19.52
CA SER A 80 -6.64 -7.16 -20.93
C SER A 80 -5.89 -8.23 -21.72
N VAL A 81 -6.54 -8.83 -22.71
CA VAL A 81 -5.88 -9.79 -23.62
C VAL A 81 -6.07 -9.30 -25.04
N ASP A 82 -4.95 -9.09 -25.73
CA ASP A 82 -4.88 -8.80 -27.16
C ASP A 82 -4.60 -10.11 -27.89
N LEU A 83 -5.60 -10.63 -28.60
CA LEU A 83 -5.51 -11.88 -29.34
C LEU A 83 -5.18 -11.60 -30.81
N PRO A 84 -4.34 -12.43 -31.45
CA PRO A 84 -4.20 -12.37 -32.90
C PRO A 84 -5.55 -12.68 -33.57
N HIS A 85 -5.92 -11.91 -34.60
CA HIS A 85 -7.16 -12.12 -35.34
C HIS A 85 -7.38 -13.58 -35.73
N ARG A 86 -8.55 -14.11 -35.38
CA ARG A 86 -9.01 -15.44 -35.75
C ARG A 86 -10.50 -15.41 -36.08
N SER A 87 -10.86 -15.97 -37.23
CA SER A 87 -12.23 -16.40 -37.51
C SER A 87 -12.45 -17.78 -36.91
N ILE A 88 -13.59 -17.99 -36.25
CA ILE A 88 -14.05 -19.34 -35.93
C ILE A 88 -15.09 -19.73 -36.98
N ASP A 89 -14.78 -20.81 -37.68
CA ASP A 89 -15.73 -21.47 -38.59
C ASP A 89 -16.66 -22.35 -37.75
N LEU A 90 -17.82 -21.80 -37.39
CA LEU A 90 -18.88 -22.56 -36.73
C LEU A 90 -19.79 -23.16 -37.81
N PRO A 91 -20.00 -24.49 -37.82
CA PRO A 91 -20.88 -25.09 -38.81
C PRO A 91 -22.27 -24.45 -38.70
N PHE A 92 -22.79 -23.99 -39.85
CA PHE A 92 -24.09 -23.33 -40.02
C PHE A 92 -24.19 -21.84 -39.61
N LEU A 93 -23.10 -21.18 -39.26
CA LEU A 93 -23.05 -19.72 -39.08
C LEU A 93 -22.02 -19.09 -40.04
N PRO A 94 -22.26 -17.85 -40.54
CA PRO A 94 -21.23 -17.12 -41.27
C PRO A 94 -20.00 -16.90 -40.39
N ASP A 95 -18.80 -16.88 -40.99
CA ASP A 95 -17.54 -16.60 -40.31
C ASP A 95 -17.69 -15.42 -39.34
N VAL A 96 -17.70 -15.72 -38.04
CA VAL A 96 -17.76 -14.69 -37.01
C VAL A 96 -16.32 -14.36 -36.63
N SER A 97 -15.90 -13.15 -36.99
CA SER A 97 -14.70 -12.55 -36.39
C SER A 97 -15.06 -12.16 -34.96
N ILE A 98 -14.64 -12.97 -34.00
CA ILE A 98 -14.93 -12.77 -32.57
C ILE A 98 -13.91 -11.86 -31.87
N PHE A 99 -12.74 -11.62 -32.47
CA PHE A 99 -11.65 -10.83 -31.87
C PHE A 99 -11.10 -9.83 -32.89
N GLY A 100 -11.42 -8.56 -32.68
CA GLY A 100 -11.29 -7.45 -33.64
C GLY A 100 -10.90 -6.10 -33.03
N ASP A 101 -11.03 -5.95 -31.70
CA ASP A 101 -10.93 -4.70 -30.96
C ASP A 101 -9.71 -4.74 -30.02
N ASN A 102 -9.18 -3.59 -29.60
CA ASN A 102 -8.07 -3.54 -28.64
C ASN A 102 -8.53 -2.93 -27.30
N PRO A 103 -8.54 -3.68 -26.18
CA PRO A 103 -8.24 -5.11 -26.07
C PRO A 103 -9.41 -6.00 -26.47
N ASP A 104 -9.12 -7.19 -26.98
CA ASP A 104 -10.14 -8.15 -27.43
C ASP A 104 -11.00 -8.66 -26.26
N ILE A 105 -10.38 -8.78 -25.08
CA ILE A 105 -11.05 -9.12 -23.83
C ILE A 105 -10.58 -8.14 -22.75
N ARG A 106 -11.53 -7.52 -22.04
CA ARG A 106 -11.27 -6.71 -20.85
C ARG A 106 -12.11 -7.16 -19.67
N LEU A 107 -11.46 -7.73 -18.67
CA LEU A 107 -12.10 -8.23 -17.46
C LEU A 107 -11.78 -7.29 -16.31
N THR A 108 -12.79 -6.85 -15.59
CA THR A 108 -12.63 -5.96 -14.43
C THR A 108 -13.25 -6.62 -13.21
N MET A 109 -12.47 -6.82 -12.16
CA MET A 109 -12.89 -7.62 -11.01
C MET A 109 -12.38 -7.07 -9.68
N GLY A 110 -13.29 -6.69 -8.79
CA GLY A 110 -12.97 -6.36 -7.40
C GLY A 110 -12.63 -7.63 -6.60
N ILE A 111 -11.50 -7.62 -5.89
CA ILE A 111 -11.06 -8.67 -4.96
C ILE A 111 -10.79 -8.14 -3.55
N GLU A 112 -11.19 -6.89 -3.26
CA GLU A 112 -11.00 -6.21 -1.98
C GLU A 112 -11.59 -6.94 -0.78
N GLU A 113 -12.71 -7.64 -0.96
CA GLU A 113 -13.36 -8.35 0.15
C GLU A 113 -12.51 -9.52 0.65
N PHE A 114 -11.67 -10.05 -0.23
CA PHE A 114 -10.92 -11.27 -0.05
C PHE A 114 -9.54 -11.00 0.56
N ILE A 115 -8.89 -9.92 0.14
CA ILE A 115 -7.51 -9.62 0.55
C ILE A 115 -7.54 -8.65 1.74
N ARG A 116 -7.10 -9.11 2.91
CA ARG A 116 -6.98 -8.28 4.13
C ARG A 116 -5.70 -8.61 4.88
N PRO A 117 -4.55 -8.07 4.48
CA PRO A 117 -3.29 -8.43 5.10
C PRO A 117 -3.22 -7.89 6.54
N ASP A 118 -2.87 -8.79 7.46
CA ASP A 118 -2.47 -8.42 8.82
C ASP A 118 -0.98 -8.16 8.84
N ILE A 119 -0.57 -6.99 9.28
CA ILE A 119 0.81 -6.53 9.21
C ILE A 119 1.32 -6.07 10.57
N SER A 120 2.63 -6.13 10.74
CA SER A 120 3.32 -5.48 11.84
C SER A 120 4.54 -4.77 11.32
N LEU A 121 4.87 -3.66 11.98
CA LEU A 121 5.94 -2.79 11.53
C LEU A 121 6.57 -2.07 12.72
N ALA A 122 7.74 -1.50 12.50
CA ALA A 122 8.35 -0.59 13.44
C ALA A 122 8.61 0.75 12.78
N VAL A 123 8.51 1.79 13.57
CA VAL A 123 8.69 3.17 13.16
C VAL A 123 9.87 3.73 13.95
N GLY A 124 10.89 4.17 13.22
CA GLY A 124 12.05 4.86 13.72
C GLY A 124 11.71 6.31 14.04
N ILE A 125 12.37 6.87 15.04
CA ILE A 125 12.33 8.29 15.37
C ILE A 125 13.69 8.86 14.97
N SER A 126 13.68 9.80 14.03
CA SER A 126 14.88 10.48 13.54
C SER A 126 14.77 11.98 13.80
N SER A 127 15.91 12.66 13.87
CA SER A 127 15.98 14.12 13.87
C SER A 127 16.75 14.59 12.64
N ASN A 128 16.19 15.53 11.88
CA ASN A 128 16.88 16.17 10.77
C ASN A 128 16.72 17.70 10.81
N LEU A 129 17.56 18.42 10.08
CA LEU A 129 17.45 19.88 9.92
C LEU A 129 16.79 20.16 8.57
N ASN A 130 15.66 20.86 8.56
CA ASN A 130 15.01 21.32 7.33
C ASN A 130 14.42 22.73 7.54
N ASP A 131 14.59 23.63 6.57
CA ASP A 131 14.10 25.01 6.61
C ASP A 131 14.44 25.78 7.90
N GLY A 132 15.67 25.63 8.40
CA GLY A 132 16.13 26.29 9.63
C GLY A 132 15.42 25.79 10.90
N LYS A 133 14.79 24.61 10.84
CA LYS A 133 14.16 23.95 11.99
C LYS A 133 14.70 22.54 12.13
N HIS A 134 14.97 22.16 13.36
CA HIS A 134 15.19 20.75 13.65
C HIS A 134 13.83 20.06 13.78
N ASN A 135 13.63 19.05 12.94
CA ASN A 135 12.40 18.29 12.86
C ASN A 135 12.64 16.89 13.41
N ILE A 136 11.69 16.43 14.22
CA ILE A 136 11.66 15.06 14.70
C ILE A 136 10.58 14.34 13.91
N ASN A 137 11.01 13.33 13.17
CA ASN A 137 10.17 12.62 12.22
C ASN A 137 10.03 11.16 12.62
N LEU A 138 8.91 10.58 12.19
CA LEU A 138 8.71 9.15 12.15
C LEU A 138 9.18 8.62 10.79
N GLU A 139 9.84 7.48 10.77
CA GLU A 139 10.26 6.81 9.54
C GLU A 139 9.99 5.31 9.65
N LEU A 140 9.56 4.65 8.57
CA LEU A 140 9.37 3.21 8.60
C LEU A 140 10.73 2.50 8.70
N ILE A 141 10.89 1.59 9.66
CA ILE A 141 12.05 0.70 9.72
C ILE A 141 11.75 -0.51 8.83
N GLU A 142 12.22 -0.45 7.59
CA GLU A 142 11.78 -1.35 6.51
C GLU A 142 12.01 -2.84 6.77
N ASP A 143 13.08 -3.21 7.47
CA ASP A 143 13.45 -4.59 7.80
C ASP A 143 12.57 -5.20 8.90
N LYS A 144 11.86 -4.36 9.66
CA LYS A 144 10.88 -4.78 10.66
C LYS A 144 9.44 -4.86 10.11
N PHE A 145 9.21 -4.49 8.85
CA PHE A 145 7.91 -4.68 8.19
C PHE A 145 7.66 -6.17 7.93
N LYS A 146 6.57 -6.68 8.47
CA LYS A 146 6.15 -8.08 8.35
C LYS A 146 4.68 -8.16 7.97
N ILE A 147 4.36 -9.13 7.11
CA ILE A 147 3.00 -9.50 6.81
C ILE A 147 2.77 -10.88 7.41
N HIS A 148 1.83 -10.98 8.33
CA HIS A 148 1.55 -12.20 9.10
C HIS A 148 0.65 -13.16 8.36
N SER A 149 -0.33 -12.64 7.62
CA SER A 149 -1.26 -13.46 6.86
C SER A 149 -1.83 -12.72 5.66
N PHE A 150 -2.18 -13.53 4.65
CA PHE A 150 -2.99 -13.15 3.51
C PHE A 150 -4.19 -14.08 3.51
N GLY A 151 -5.38 -13.57 3.81
CA GLY A 151 -6.61 -14.29 3.50
C GLY A 151 -6.72 -14.39 1.98
N VAL A 152 -6.53 -15.57 1.42
CA VAL A 152 -6.92 -15.86 0.03
C VAL A 152 -8.04 -16.90 0.13
N PRO A 153 -9.25 -16.60 -0.36
CA PRO A 153 -10.33 -17.57 -0.38
C PRO A 153 -9.98 -18.75 -1.28
N GLU A 154 -10.39 -19.94 -0.87
CA GLU A 154 -10.22 -21.16 -1.67
C GLU A 154 -10.98 -21.08 -3.01
N ASP A 155 -12.01 -20.24 -3.11
CA ASP A 155 -12.88 -20.08 -4.28
C ASP A 155 -12.52 -18.90 -5.20
N LEU A 156 -11.41 -18.18 -4.96
CA LEU A 156 -11.03 -17.02 -5.77
C LEU A 156 -10.90 -17.36 -7.27
N GLY A 157 -10.36 -18.54 -7.61
CA GLY A 157 -10.28 -19.02 -9.00
C GLY A 157 -11.66 -19.15 -9.65
N LYS A 158 -12.63 -19.74 -8.92
CA LYS A 158 -14.00 -19.88 -9.40
C LYS A 158 -14.69 -18.53 -9.60
N ILE A 159 -14.47 -17.57 -8.70
CA ILE A 159 -15.01 -16.20 -8.84
C ILE A 159 -14.45 -15.51 -10.08
N ILE A 160 -13.16 -15.71 -10.38
CA ILE A 160 -12.53 -15.24 -11.62
C ILE A 160 -13.21 -15.89 -12.83
N GLU A 161 -13.36 -17.21 -12.82
CA GLU A 161 -14.00 -17.97 -13.89
C GLU A 161 -15.44 -17.49 -14.16
N ASP A 162 -16.25 -17.33 -13.12
CA ASP A 162 -17.63 -16.85 -13.21
C ASP A 162 -17.69 -15.45 -13.84
N LYS A 163 -16.82 -14.51 -13.40
CA LYS A 163 -16.74 -13.15 -13.98
C LYS A 163 -16.31 -13.15 -15.45
N ILE A 164 -15.42 -14.06 -15.84
CA ILE A 164 -15.06 -14.24 -17.25
C ILE A 164 -16.26 -14.73 -18.06
N GLY A 165 -17.00 -15.71 -17.52
CA GLY A 165 -18.22 -16.21 -18.12
C GLY A 165 -19.27 -15.12 -18.33
N GLU A 166 -19.45 -14.23 -17.36
CA GLU A 166 -20.36 -13.07 -17.46
C GLU A 166 -19.93 -12.11 -18.58
N GLU A 167 -18.65 -11.77 -18.65
CA GLU A 167 -18.11 -10.85 -19.66
C GLU A 167 -18.23 -11.44 -21.08
N ILE A 168 -17.95 -12.74 -21.25
CA ILE A 168 -18.14 -13.44 -22.53
C ILE A 168 -19.63 -13.50 -22.91
N LYS A 169 -20.54 -13.77 -21.95
CA LYS A 169 -22.00 -13.74 -22.19
C LYS A 169 -22.49 -12.37 -22.65
N ARG A 170 -21.83 -11.30 -22.21
CA ARG A 170 -22.13 -9.93 -22.65
C ARG A 170 -21.74 -9.70 -24.10
N ILE A 171 -20.59 -10.23 -24.51
CA ILE A 171 -20.09 -10.13 -25.90
C ILE A 171 -20.91 -11.05 -26.83
N ILE A 172 -21.27 -12.25 -26.35
CA ILE A 172 -22.00 -13.28 -27.11
C ILE A 172 -23.29 -13.66 -26.36
N PRO A 173 -24.45 -13.05 -26.65
CA PRO A 173 -25.71 -13.39 -25.97
C PRO A 173 -26.26 -14.77 -26.42
N GLY A 174 -26.57 -15.68 -25.50
CA GLY A 174 -27.19 -17.00 -25.83
C GLY A 174 -27.03 -18.10 -24.76
N ARG A 175 -27.24 -19.38 -25.13
CA ARG A 175 -26.82 -20.55 -24.34
C ARG A 175 -25.36 -20.85 -24.70
N VAL A 176 -24.44 -20.37 -23.87
CA VAL A 176 -23.02 -20.21 -24.22
C VAL A 176 -22.11 -21.01 -23.30
N ASP A 177 -22.62 -21.87 -22.40
CA ASP A 177 -21.77 -22.50 -21.38
C ASP A 177 -20.68 -23.39 -22.02
N ASP A 178 -21.01 -24.12 -23.10
CA ASP A 178 -20.02 -24.89 -23.88
C ASP A 178 -19.04 -23.99 -24.65
N ILE A 179 -19.50 -22.83 -25.12
CA ILE A 179 -18.68 -21.85 -25.85
C ILE A 179 -17.76 -21.09 -24.87
N ILE A 180 -18.19 -20.83 -23.63
CA ILE A 180 -17.36 -20.24 -22.58
C ILE A 180 -16.24 -21.20 -22.20
N LEU A 181 -16.58 -22.48 -21.98
CA LEU A 181 -15.59 -23.51 -21.69
C LEU A 181 -14.62 -23.68 -22.86
N ASP A 182 -15.11 -23.61 -24.10
CA ASP A 182 -14.25 -23.66 -25.28
C ASP A 182 -13.40 -22.39 -25.42
N VAL A 183 -13.91 -21.20 -25.13
CA VAL A 183 -13.14 -19.94 -25.12
C VAL A 183 -12.09 -19.95 -24.02
N LEU A 184 -12.41 -20.38 -22.80
CA LEU A 184 -11.44 -20.55 -21.70
C LEU A 184 -10.38 -21.61 -22.03
N GLY A 185 -10.82 -22.74 -22.61
CA GLY A 185 -9.94 -23.80 -23.10
C GLY A 185 -9.07 -23.36 -24.27
N ASN A 186 -9.57 -22.48 -25.13
CA ASN A 186 -8.82 -21.93 -26.24
C ASN A 186 -7.90 -20.79 -25.79
N LEU A 187 -8.29 -19.97 -24.83
CA LEU A 187 -7.43 -18.97 -24.19
C LEU A 187 -6.24 -19.66 -23.54
N THR A 188 -6.47 -20.70 -22.74
CA THR A 188 -5.37 -21.49 -22.14
C THR A 188 -4.44 -22.10 -23.19
N LYS A 189 -4.97 -22.64 -24.29
CA LYS A 189 -4.16 -23.17 -25.40
C LYS A 189 -3.42 -22.09 -26.19
N ILE A 190 -4.08 -20.98 -26.53
CA ILE A 190 -3.52 -19.87 -27.31
C ILE A 190 -2.40 -19.21 -26.51
N LEU A 191 -2.63 -18.98 -25.23
CA LEU A 191 -1.66 -18.42 -24.30
C LEU A 191 -0.62 -19.46 -23.84
N SER A 192 -0.73 -20.71 -24.30
CA SER A 192 0.16 -21.83 -23.95
C SER A 192 0.35 -22.00 -22.44
N LEU A 193 -0.73 -21.81 -21.68
CA LEU A 193 -0.69 -21.83 -20.22
C LEU A 193 -0.61 -23.27 -19.69
N PRO A 194 0.24 -23.53 -18.67
CA PRO A 194 0.39 -24.87 -18.10
C PRO A 194 -0.78 -25.30 -17.21
N ILE A 195 -1.68 -24.39 -16.86
CA ILE A 195 -2.82 -24.57 -15.94
C ILE A 195 -4.02 -23.74 -16.42
N PRO A 196 -5.24 -23.98 -15.87
CA PRO A 196 -6.40 -23.14 -16.14
C PRO A 196 -6.13 -21.64 -15.91
N PHE A 197 -6.75 -20.80 -16.74
CA PHE A 197 -6.45 -19.36 -16.81
C PHE A 197 -6.76 -18.62 -15.50
N ASP A 198 -7.86 -18.97 -14.84
CA ASP A 198 -8.26 -18.48 -13.52
C ASP A 198 -7.18 -18.76 -12.44
N ASN A 199 -6.73 -20.01 -12.33
CA ASN A 199 -5.69 -20.41 -11.40
C ASN A 199 -4.35 -19.74 -11.71
N TRP A 200 -4.04 -19.55 -12.99
CA TRP A 200 -2.85 -18.82 -13.41
C TRP A 200 -2.88 -17.35 -12.96
N ILE A 201 -4.02 -16.66 -13.10
CA ILE A 201 -4.19 -15.28 -12.63
C ILE A 201 -3.99 -15.18 -11.11
N VAL A 202 -4.63 -16.08 -10.36
CA VAL A 202 -4.50 -16.13 -8.89
C VAL A 202 -3.03 -16.25 -8.49
N ASN A 203 -2.31 -17.20 -9.11
CA ASN A 203 -0.89 -17.39 -8.85
C ASN A 203 -0.07 -16.14 -9.21
N LYS A 204 -0.35 -15.47 -10.33
CA LYS A 204 0.34 -14.22 -10.68
C LYS A 204 0.10 -13.11 -9.66
N ILE A 205 -1.09 -12.98 -9.11
CA ILE A 205 -1.38 -11.97 -8.08
C ILE A 205 -0.66 -12.29 -6.75
N ILE A 206 -0.68 -13.56 -6.33
CA ILE A 206 -0.11 -14.00 -5.05
C ILE A 206 1.42 -14.05 -5.10
N ASP A 207 1.98 -14.67 -6.15
CA ASP A 207 3.41 -14.95 -6.28
C ASP A 207 4.23 -13.71 -6.64
N SER A 208 3.62 -12.70 -7.28
CA SER A 208 4.33 -11.48 -7.74
C SER A 208 4.84 -10.58 -6.60
N GLU A 209 4.63 -10.97 -5.35
CA GLU A 209 4.79 -10.13 -4.17
C GLU A 209 4.05 -8.79 -4.28
N PHE A 210 3.11 -8.67 -5.23
CA PHE A 210 2.48 -7.40 -5.60
C PHE A 210 1.80 -6.77 -4.38
N ILE A 211 0.99 -7.56 -3.66
CA ILE A 211 0.30 -7.06 -2.46
C ILE A 211 1.31 -6.69 -1.37
N LYS A 212 2.41 -7.45 -1.21
CA LYS A 212 3.47 -7.09 -0.24
C LYS A 212 4.13 -5.77 -0.60
N ARG A 213 4.51 -5.60 -1.86
CA ARG A 213 5.13 -4.38 -2.40
C ARG A 213 4.18 -3.20 -2.29
N LEU A 214 2.89 -3.39 -2.58
CA LEU A 214 1.88 -2.37 -2.47
C LEU A 214 1.70 -1.96 -1.02
N ALA A 215 1.43 -2.89 -0.11
CA ALA A 215 1.30 -2.61 1.33
C ALA A 215 2.54 -1.88 1.86
N LYS A 216 3.75 -2.37 1.56
CA LYS A 216 5.00 -1.74 1.96
C LYS A 216 5.14 -0.33 1.38
N LYS A 217 4.91 -0.13 0.08
CA LYS A 217 5.00 1.18 -0.60
C LYS A 217 4.03 2.18 0.00
N SER A 218 2.77 1.81 0.19
CA SER A 218 1.75 2.71 0.72
C SER A 218 2.04 3.12 2.16
N ILE A 219 2.49 2.18 2.99
CA ILE A 219 2.85 2.45 4.39
C ILE A 219 4.13 3.28 4.48
N THR A 220 5.14 2.97 3.68
CA THR A 220 6.37 3.76 3.61
C THR A 220 6.03 5.21 3.27
N LYS A 221 5.20 5.45 2.26
CA LYS A 221 4.73 6.80 1.90
C LYS A 221 3.99 7.49 3.05
N THR A 222 3.23 6.73 3.84
CA THR A 222 2.51 7.26 5.00
C THR A 222 3.45 7.78 6.05
N PHE A 223 4.46 6.98 6.43
CA PHE A 223 5.32 7.30 7.56
C PHE A 223 6.51 8.19 7.21
N LYS A 224 7.07 8.09 6.00
CA LYS A 224 8.34 8.75 5.59
C LYS A 224 8.39 10.27 5.80
N GLU A 225 7.25 10.95 5.91
CA GLU A 225 7.17 12.41 6.05
C GLU A 225 6.30 12.84 7.25
N GLN A 226 6.13 11.98 8.26
CA GLN A 226 5.31 12.33 9.42
C GLN A 226 6.11 13.13 10.44
N HIS A 227 5.82 14.42 10.45
CA HIS A 227 6.41 15.38 11.36
C HIS A 227 5.71 15.35 12.72
N ILE A 228 6.46 15.04 13.78
CA ILE A 228 5.92 15.01 15.15
C ILE A 228 6.06 16.39 15.79
N TYR A 229 7.22 17.01 15.62
CA TYR A 229 7.56 18.26 16.29
C TYR A 229 8.71 18.99 15.59
N SER A 230 8.65 20.33 15.59
CA SER A 230 9.71 21.21 15.07
C SER A 230 10.18 22.18 16.13
N ILE A 231 11.50 22.29 16.23
CA ILE A 231 12.17 23.30 17.05
C ILE A 231 12.87 24.27 16.11
N PRO A 232 12.60 25.59 16.20
CA PRO A 232 13.38 26.59 15.47
C PRO A 232 14.86 26.47 15.81
N GLN A 233 15.75 26.53 14.81
CA GLN A 233 17.19 26.51 15.06
C GLN A 233 17.63 27.70 15.93
N GLU A 234 16.95 28.84 15.78
CA GLU A 234 17.11 30.01 16.62
C GLU A 234 15.80 30.36 17.32
N GLN A 235 15.85 30.50 18.63
CA GLN A 235 14.70 30.88 19.45
C GLN A 235 14.98 32.20 20.17
N PRO A 236 14.22 33.27 19.86
CA PRO A 236 14.36 34.54 20.56
C PRO A 236 13.80 34.42 21.98
N ILE A 237 14.55 34.92 22.96
CA ILE A 237 14.15 35.00 24.37
C ILE A 237 14.33 36.43 24.89
N GLY A 238 13.49 36.83 25.84
CA GLY A 238 13.48 38.18 26.39
C GLY A 238 12.80 39.21 25.50
N GLU A 239 12.67 40.44 26.01
CA GLU A 239 12.01 41.55 25.32
C GLU A 239 12.89 42.80 25.30
N GLY A 240 12.67 43.65 24.29
CA GLY A 240 13.36 44.93 24.15
C GLY A 240 14.90 44.78 24.04
N PRO A 241 15.69 45.57 24.79
CA PRO A 241 17.15 45.57 24.70
C PRO A 241 17.80 44.29 25.27
N TYR A 242 17.03 43.42 25.91
CA TYR A 242 17.52 42.16 26.48
C TYR A 242 17.19 40.95 25.60
N LYS A 243 16.68 41.17 24.39
CA LYS A 243 16.41 40.09 23.45
C LYS A 243 17.70 39.36 23.08
N ARG A 244 17.75 38.05 23.31
CA ARG A 244 18.85 37.17 22.88
C ARG A 244 18.31 36.07 21.98
N ASN A 245 19.16 35.55 21.10
CA ASN A 245 18.85 34.36 20.31
C ASN A 245 19.57 33.17 20.92
N LEU A 246 18.80 32.17 21.34
CA LEU A 246 19.34 30.87 21.68
C LEU A 246 19.44 30.02 20.42
N THR A 247 20.60 29.41 20.19
CA THR A 247 20.79 28.42 19.14
C THR A 247 20.61 27.03 19.72
N VAL A 248 19.84 26.21 19.01
CA VAL A 248 19.73 24.77 19.27
C VAL A 248 20.93 24.08 18.65
N THR A 249 21.73 23.41 19.47
CA THR A 249 22.95 22.72 19.00
C THR A 249 22.72 21.24 18.75
N GLU A 250 21.95 20.59 19.62
CA GLU A 250 21.67 19.17 19.58
C GLU A 250 20.28 18.88 20.13
N ILE A 251 19.68 17.79 19.64
CA ILE A 251 18.39 17.29 20.12
C ILE A 251 18.54 15.80 20.46
N PRO A 252 19.17 15.48 21.60
CA PRO A 252 19.14 14.11 22.11
C PRO A 252 17.71 13.65 22.38
N ILE A 253 17.48 12.37 22.10
CA ILE A 253 16.23 11.66 22.32
C ILE A 253 16.50 10.54 23.32
N SER A 254 15.68 10.44 24.36
CA SER A 254 15.80 9.42 25.41
C SER A 254 14.43 8.88 25.84
N ILE A 255 14.41 7.82 26.65
CA ILE A 255 13.19 7.28 27.23
C ILE A 255 13.32 7.22 28.74
N HIS A 256 12.29 7.69 29.43
CA HIS A 256 12.12 7.50 30.86
C HIS A 256 10.65 7.24 31.16
N ASP A 257 10.36 6.21 31.97
CA ASP A 257 9.00 5.87 32.41
C ASP A 257 7.95 5.79 31.29
N GLY A 258 8.29 5.17 30.15
CA GLY A 258 7.38 5.02 29.01
C GLY A 258 7.07 6.34 28.28
N LYS A 259 7.90 7.37 28.49
CA LYS A 259 7.82 8.65 27.80
C LYS A 259 9.06 8.85 26.94
N LEU A 260 8.86 9.28 25.70
CA LEU A 260 9.89 9.82 24.84
C LEU A 260 10.25 11.22 25.34
N ILE A 261 11.51 11.43 25.72
CA ILE A 261 12.02 12.70 26.19
C ILE A 261 12.91 13.28 25.09
N ILE A 262 12.53 14.46 24.62
CA ILE A 262 13.27 15.26 23.64
C ILE A 262 13.89 16.42 24.41
N THR A 263 15.21 16.52 24.39
CA THR A 263 15.93 17.59 25.06
C THR A 263 16.62 18.45 24.01
N ALA A 264 16.29 19.73 23.94
CA ALA A 264 16.97 20.70 23.09
C ALA A 264 18.08 21.38 23.89
N ASN A 265 19.33 21.16 23.50
CA ASN A 265 20.49 21.84 24.10
C ASN A 265 20.60 23.25 23.52
N LEU A 266 20.60 24.27 24.39
CA LEU A 266 20.61 25.66 23.99
C LEU A 266 21.93 26.34 24.35
N SER A 267 22.53 26.99 23.35
CA SER A 267 23.66 27.90 23.51
C SER A 267 23.26 29.34 23.22
N ASP A 268 23.73 30.28 24.02
CA ASP A 268 23.48 31.70 23.82
C ASP A 268 24.37 32.26 22.71
N VAL A 269 23.79 32.97 21.75
CA VAL A 269 24.54 33.74 20.76
C VAL A 269 24.55 35.20 21.22
N ILE A 270 25.72 35.65 21.66
CA ILE A 270 25.95 37.08 21.92
C ILE A 270 26.19 37.75 20.56
N VAL A 271 25.21 38.52 20.10
CA VAL A 271 25.31 39.39 18.92
C VAL A 271 25.86 40.75 19.32
#